data_AF-G5GIE6-F1
#
_entry.id   AF-G5GIE6-F1
#
_cell.length_a   1.000
_cell.length_b   1.000
_cell.length_c   1.000
_cell.angle_alpha   90.00
_cell.angle_beta   90.00
_cell.angle_gamma   90.00
#
_symmetry.space_group_name_H-M   'P 1'
#
loop_
_entity.id
_entity.type
_entity.pdbx_description
1 polymer ?
#
loop_
_entity_poly.entity_id
_entity_poly.type
_entity_poly.pdbx_seq_one_letter_code
_entity_poly.pdbx_strand_id
1 'polypeptide(L)'
;MEDREFLEKIKNGSMSLDDGVGYLKDYGYKELGFAKLDFHRKKRRHFGEVIFCQGKEDFALAEIFRAFYDRGENILGTRADRHQFNIVKDIIKEAKFNEISGTITVKRKQKALLGNIAVCTGGTADLKIAEEAKDTAEFFGAYVNTFYDIGVSGLHRLVSKIDEINSSNVIIVIAGMEGALPTVIAGQVDKPVIAVPTSVGYGAGLGGISALLTMVNSCAEGISVVNIDNGFGAAYQAAQINRLIEKDL
;
A
#
# COMPACT_ATOMS: atom_id res chain seq x y z
N MET A 1 5.64 22.31 13.52
CA MET A 1 4.93 23.60 13.43
C MET A 1 4.76 23.96 11.97
N GLU A 2 3.93 24.95 11.65
CA GLU A 2 3.85 25.53 10.31
C GLU A 2 5.14 26.31 10.00
N ASP A 3 5.60 26.30 8.74
CA ASP A 3 6.91 26.88 8.36
C ASP A 3 7.01 28.37 8.72
N ARG A 4 5.88 29.10 8.69
CA ARG A 4 5.81 30.52 9.07
C ARG A 4 5.99 30.73 10.58
N GLU A 5 5.37 29.89 11.40
CA GLU A 5 5.48 29.95 12.87
C GLU A 5 6.93 29.65 13.31
N PHE A 6 7.60 28.72 12.63
CA PHE A 6 9.02 28.42 12.82
C PHE A 6 9.90 29.65 12.57
N LEU A 7 9.73 30.29 11.40
CA LEU A 7 10.52 31.46 11.01
C LEU A 7 10.25 32.66 11.92
N GLU A 8 9.02 32.84 12.39
CA GLU A 8 8.69 33.90 13.34
C GLU A 8 9.37 33.71 14.70
N LYS A 9 9.52 32.47 15.18
CA LYS A 9 10.25 32.16 16.42
C LYS A 9 11.76 32.41 16.32
N ILE A 10 12.36 32.22 15.14
CA ILE A 10 13.76 32.62 14.92
C ILE A 10 13.86 34.15 14.86
N LYS A 11 12.97 34.79 14.09
CA LYS A 11 12.97 36.25 13.89
C LYS A 11 12.81 37.02 15.20
N ASN A 12 11.94 36.55 16.10
CA ASN A 12 11.66 37.22 17.37
C ASN A 12 12.60 36.80 18.51
N GLY A 13 13.61 35.97 18.24
CA GLY A 13 14.60 35.53 19.22
C GLY A 13 14.09 34.47 20.21
N SER A 14 12.88 33.93 20.02
CA SER A 14 12.34 32.84 20.86
C SER A 14 12.99 31.48 20.57
N MET A 15 13.76 31.38 19.47
CA MET A 15 14.54 30.21 19.06
C MET A 15 15.85 30.70 18.44
N SER A 16 16.98 30.12 18.83
CA SER A 16 18.26 30.46 18.20
C SER A 16 18.34 29.89 16.78
N LEU A 17 19.24 30.44 15.95
CA LEU A 17 19.52 29.90 14.62
C LEU A 17 20.01 28.45 14.68
N ASP A 18 20.85 28.10 15.66
CA ASP A 18 21.37 26.74 15.84
C ASP A 18 20.28 25.76 16.26
N ASP A 19 19.42 26.16 17.21
CA ASP A 19 18.23 25.37 17.60
C ASP A 19 17.27 25.21 16.42
N GLY A 20 17.13 26.24 15.60
CA GLY A 20 16.33 26.22 14.37
C GLY A 20 16.88 25.25 13.33
N VAL A 21 18.20 25.23 13.12
CA VAL A 21 18.87 24.26 12.23
C VAL A 21 18.73 22.84 12.76
N GLY A 22 18.87 22.63 14.08
CA GLY A 22 18.62 21.36 14.73
C GLY A 22 17.18 20.88 14.54
N TYR A 23 16.22 21.78 14.75
CA TYR A 23 14.80 21.53 14.51
C TYR A 23 14.54 21.10 13.07
N LEU A 24 15.07 21.81 12.07
CA LEU A 24 14.87 21.46 10.65
C LEU A 24 15.46 20.10 10.28
N LYS A 25 16.62 19.74 10.84
CA LYS A 25 17.23 18.42 10.64
C LYS A 25 16.35 17.30 11.19
N ASP A 26 15.88 17.42 12.43
CA ASP A 26 15.01 16.42 13.08
C ASP A 26 13.58 16.42 12.52
N TYR A 27 13.13 17.55 11.98
CA TYR A 27 11.81 17.68 11.39
C TYR A 27 11.69 16.90 10.08
N GLY A 28 12.74 16.95 9.23
CA GLY A 28 12.78 16.28 7.94
C GLY A 28 12.94 14.76 7.99
N TYR A 29 13.83 14.29 8.86
CA TYR A 29 14.06 12.88 9.11
C TYR A 29 14.53 12.65 10.54
N LYS A 30 14.33 11.45 11.09
CA LYS A 30 14.89 11.06 12.41
C LYS A 30 15.91 9.96 12.18
N GLU A 31 17.12 10.15 12.71
CA GLU A 31 18.13 9.10 12.77
C GLU A 31 17.94 8.30 14.06
N LEU A 32 17.73 6.99 13.92
CA LEU A 32 17.62 6.05 15.04
C LEU A 32 18.93 5.25 15.24
N GLY A 33 20.03 5.66 14.59
CA GLY A 33 21.30 4.92 14.55
C GLY A 33 21.30 3.73 13.59
N PHE A 34 20.19 3.00 13.48
CA PHE A 34 20.02 1.85 12.56
C PHE A 34 19.11 2.15 11.36
N ALA A 35 18.38 3.28 11.39
CA ALA A 35 17.49 3.70 10.31
C ALA A 35 17.38 5.24 10.25
N LYS A 36 17.08 5.77 9.06
CA LYS A 36 16.71 7.18 8.85
C LYS A 36 15.27 7.23 8.37
N LEU A 37 14.37 7.75 9.20
CA LEU A 37 12.93 7.79 8.91
C LEU A 37 12.58 9.08 8.16
N ASP A 38 11.91 8.99 7.01
CA ASP A 38 11.52 10.14 6.17
C ASP A 38 10.09 10.61 6.51
N PHE A 39 10.00 11.61 7.38
CA PHE A 39 8.72 12.22 7.74
C PHE A 39 8.24 13.25 6.71
N HIS A 40 9.10 13.67 5.78
CA HIS A 40 8.75 14.55 4.68
C HIS A 40 8.10 13.83 3.49
N ARG A 41 8.10 12.49 3.47
CA ARG A 41 7.47 11.71 2.40
C ARG A 41 6.03 12.13 2.14
N LYS A 42 5.25 12.43 3.18
CA LYS A 42 3.87 12.92 3.07
C LYS A 42 3.78 14.29 2.40
N LYS A 43 4.70 15.21 2.68
CA LYS A 43 4.75 16.52 2.00
C LYS A 43 5.09 16.34 0.51
N ARG A 44 6.01 15.44 0.17
CA ARG A 44 6.47 15.20 -1.22
C ARG A 44 5.53 14.34 -2.07
N ARG A 45 4.87 13.35 -1.45
CA ARG A 45 4.10 12.31 -2.16
C ARG A 45 2.64 12.22 -1.75
N HIS A 46 2.19 13.06 -0.82
CA HIS A 46 0.86 13.05 -0.18
C HIS A 46 0.54 11.84 0.68
N PHE A 47 1.29 10.76 0.52
CA PHE A 47 1.21 9.53 1.29
C PHE A 47 2.41 9.44 2.25
N GLY A 48 2.13 9.04 3.49
CA GLY A 48 3.14 8.85 4.52
C GLY A 48 4.06 7.66 4.22
N GLU A 49 5.07 7.48 5.06
CA GLU A 49 5.94 6.30 5.02
C GLU A 49 5.20 5.04 5.50
N VAL A 50 5.59 3.91 4.93
CA VAL A 50 5.07 2.58 5.24
C VAL A 50 6.22 1.72 5.71
N ILE A 51 6.00 0.93 6.74
CA ILE A 51 7.02 0.13 7.40
C ILE A 51 7.00 -1.27 6.78
N PHE A 52 8.06 -1.63 6.06
CA PHE A 52 8.25 -3.02 5.63
C PHE A 52 8.72 -3.86 6.82
N CYS A 53 7.85 -4.70 7.39
CA CYS A 53 8.13 -5.39 8.66
C CYS A 53 8.99 -6.66 8.49
N GLN A 54 8.83 -7.37 7.38
CA GLN A 54 9.50 -8.65 7.15
C GLN A 54 11.04 -8.51 7.29
N GLY A 55 11.64 -9.40 8.09
CA GLY A 55 13.09 -9.45 8.29
C GLY A 55 13.67 -8.32 9.15
N LYS A 56 12.83 -7.48 9.78
CA LYS A 56 13.29 -6.50 10.77
C LYS A 56 13.50 -7.15 12.14
N GLU A 57 14.59 -6.77 12.79
CA GLU A 57 14.85 -7.05 14.20
C GLU A 57 13.78 -6.44 15.11
N ASP A 58 13.44 -7.14 16.18
CA ASP A 58 12.35 -6.78 17.11
C ASP A 58 12.52 -5.36 17.69
N PHE A 59 13.73 -5.02 18.13
CA PHE A 59 14.02 -3.69 18.69
C PHE A 59 13.84 -2.59 17.64
N ALA A 60 14.27 -2.84 16.40
CA ALA A 60 14.18 -1.88 15.31
C ALA A 60 12.72 -1.67 14.91
N LEU A 61 11.93 -2.75 14.86
CA LEU A 61 10.50 -2.68 14.60
C LEU A 61 9.79 -1.79 15.63
N ALA A 62 9.99 -2.07 16.93
CA ALA A 62 9.36 -1.31 18.01
C ALA A 62 9.70 0.18 17.95
N GLU A 63 10.98 0.52 17.79
CA GLU A 63 11.45 1.91 17.76
C GLU A 63 10.95 2.67 16.52
N ILE A 64 10.85 2.03 15.35
CA ILE A 64 10.30 2.66 14.15
C ILE A 64 8.81 2.98 14.36
N PHE A 65 8.02 2.02 14.84
CA PHE A 65 6.60 2.23 15.11
C PHE A 65 6.37 3.32 16.15
N ARG A 66 7.12 3.31 17.26
CA ARG A 66 7.08 4.34 18.29
C ARG A 66 7.40 5.72 17.71
N ALA A 67 8.45 5.84 16.89
CA ALA A 67 8.84 7.12 16.30
C ALA A 67 7.76 7.74 15.40
N PHE A 68 7.01 6.95 14.62
CA PHE A 68 5.87 7.46 13.86
C PHE A 68 4.67 7.76 14.75
N TYR A 69 4.43 6.93 15.76
CA TYR A 69 3.30 7.06 16.68
C TYR A 69 3.36 8.35 17.51
N ASP A 70 4.55 8.67 18.04
CA ASP A 70 4.80 9.87 18.85
C ASP A 70 4.56 11.17 18.05
N ARG A 71 4.68 11.11 16.72
CA ARG A 71 4.37 12.24 15.82
C ARG A 71 2.89 12.36 15.46
N GLY A 72 2.04 11.45 15.91
CA GLY A 72 0.61 11.48 15.64
C GLY A 72 0.22 11.18 14.19
N GLU A 73 1.09 10.46 13.47
CA GLU A 73 0.80 10.01 12.11
C GLU A 73 0.01 8.69 12.11
N ASN A 74 -0.75 8.45 11.03
CA ASN A 74 -1.26 7.12 10.76
C ASN A 74 -0.09 6.23 10.31
N ILE A 75 -0.10 4.95 10.70
CA ILE A 75 0.98 4.01 10.43
C ILE A 75 0.42 2.80 9.70
N LEU A 76 1.10 2.39 8.63
CA LEU A 76 0.90 1.11 7.95
C LEU A 76 2.22 0.34 8.00
N GLY A 77 2.16 -0.89 8.52
CA GLY A 77 3.20 -1.90 8.39
C GLY A 77 2.74 -3.00 7.45
N THR A 78 3.63 -3.52 6.61
CA THR A 78 3.33 -4.58 5.64
C THR A 78 4.17 -5.82 5.90
N ARG A 79 3.62 -6.99 5.57
CA ARG A 79 4.30 -8.29 5.67
C ARG A 79 4.86 -8.61 7.06
N ALA A 80 4.13 -8.21 8.10
CA ALA A 80 4.41 -8.59 9.47
C ALA A 80 3.86 -9.99 9.78
N ASP A 81 4.51 -10.68 10.70
CA ASP A 81 3.96 -11.87 11.34
C ASP A 81 3.27 -11.54 12.68
N ARG A 82 2.69 -12.56 13.31
CA ARG A 82 2.00 -12.44 14.60
C ARG A 82 2.94 -11.97 15.73
N HIS A 83 4.19 -12.41 15.73
CA HIS A 83 5.18 -12.06 16.75
C HIS A 83 5.51 -10.56 16.66
N GLN A 84 5.81 -10.09 15.46
CA GLN A 84 6.04 -8.69 15.15
C GLN A 84 4.83 -7.81 15.49
N PHE A 85 3.61 -8.27 15.23
CA PHE A 85 2.41 -7.57 15.67
C PHE A 85 2.31 -7.46 17.19
N ASN A 86 2.59 -8.53 17.94
CA ASN A 86 2.51 -8.49 19.41
C ASN A 86 3.48 -7.46 19.99
N ILE A 87 4.71 -7.38 19.46
CA ILE A 87 5.69 -6.36 19.84
C ILE A 87 5.11 -4.95 19.62
N VAL A 88 4.52 -4.70 18.45
CA VAL A 88 3.91 -3.39 18.15
C VAL A 88 2.69 -3.13 19.04
N LYS A 89 1.88 -4.16 19.33
CA LYS A 89 0.69 -4.06 20.18
C LYS A 89 1.05 -3.74 21.64
N ASP A 90 2.22 -4.18 22.09
CA ASP A 90 2.70 -3.89 23.44
C ASP A 90 3.02 -2.42 23.64
N ILE A 91 3.60 -1.78 22.63
CA ILE A 91 3.93 -0.34 22.65
C ILE A 91 2.77 0.56 22.19
N ILE A 92 1.93 0.10 21.26
CA ILE A 92 0.83 0.87 20.66
C ILE A 92 -0.45 0.03 20.76
N LYS A 93 -1.24 0.28 21.81
CA LYS A 93 -2.45 -0.49 22.12
C LYS A 93 -3.54 -0.36 21.05
N GLU A 94 -3.50 0.69 20.24
CA GLU A 94 -4.45 0.95 19.15
C GLU A 94 -4.15 0.17 17.86
N ALA A 95 -2.98 -0.49 17.77
CA ALA A 95 -2.57 -1.24 16.59
C ALA A 95 -3.56 -2.38 16.30
N LYS A 96 -3.90 -2.54 15.01
CA LYS A 96 -4.72 -3.62 14.47
C LYS A 96 -3.89 -4.46 13.51
N PHE A 97 -4.19 -5.76 13.45
CA PHE A 97 -3.50 -6.71 12.58
C PHE A 97 -4.51 -7.40 11.67
N ASN A 98 -4.16 -7.53 10.40
CA ASN A 98 -4.86 -8.40 9.46
C ASN A 98 -4.07 -9.70 9.32
N GLU A 99 -4.64 -10.81 9.81
CA GLU A 99 -3.99 -12.14 9.76
C GLU A 99 -3.68 -12.61 8.34
N ILE A 100 -4.50 -12.21 7.37
CA ILE A 100 -4.41 -12.73 6.00
C ILE A 100 -3.26 -12.04 5.28
N SER A 101 -3.21 -10.70 5.33
CA SER A 101 -2.20 -9.90 4.63
C SER A 101 -0.91 -9.74 5.42
N GLY A 102 -0.96 -9.87 6.75
CA GLY A 102 0.14 -9.50 7.63
C GLY A 102 0.33 -7.99 7.73
N THR A 103 -0.72 -7.17 7.49
CA THR A 103 -0.61 -5.73 7.68
C THR A 103 -0.88 -5.33 9.13
N ILE A 104 -0.15 -4.31 9.60
CA ILE A 104 -0.39 -3.65 10.88
C ILE A 104 -0.86 -2.23 10.60
N THR A 105 -2.00 -1.83 11.15
CA THR A 105 -2.52 -0.46 10.98
C THR A 105 -2.69 0.26 12.31
N VAL A 106 -2.31 1.53 12.33
CA VAL A 106 -2.60 2.48 13.41
C VAL A 106 -3.26 3.71 12.78
N LYS A 107 -4.55 3.93 13.06
CA LYS A 107 -5.36 5.03 12.50
C LYS A 107 -5.67 6.04 13.62
N ARG A 108 -4.94 7.15 13.68
CA ARG A 108 -5.17 8.27 14.62
C ARG A 108 -6.03 9.39 14.03
N LYS A 109 -5.99 9.57 12.71
CA LYS A 109 -6.84 10.50 11.96
C LYS A 109 -7.67 9.72 10.95
N GLN A 110 -8.99 9.82 11.08
CA GLN A 110 -9.90 9.24 10.09
C GLN A 110 -9.82 10.07 8.81
N LYS A 111 -9.58 9.41 7.69
CA LYS A 111 -9.70 10.01 6.36
C LYS A 111 -11.05 9.59 5.79
N ALA A 112 -11.73 10.52 5.13
CA ALA A 112 -12.82 10.15 4.23
C ALA A 112 -12.25 9.25 3.13
N LEU A 113 -12.99 8.19 2.81
CA LEU A 113 -12.69 7.37 1.64
C LEU A 113 -13.32 8.06 0.43
N LEU A 114 -12.61 8.07 -0.70
CA LEU A 114 -13.06 8.72 -1.94
C LEU A 114 -12.74 7.83 -3.15
N GLY A 115 -13.48 8.03 -4.24
CA GLY A 115 -13.38 7.21 -5.45
C GLY A 115 -13.59 5.73 -5.16
N ASN A 116 -13.12 4.87 -6.06
CA ASN A 116 -13.27 3.42 -5.93
C ASN A 116 -12.12 2.67 -6.64
N ILE A 117 -11.54 1.69 -5.97
CA ILE A 117 -10.52 0.79 -6.53
C ILE A 117 -11.05 -0.64 -6.46
N ALA A 118 -11.06 -1.36 -7.59
CA ALA A 118 -11.35 -2.79 -7.59
C ALA A 118 -10.08 -3.60 -7.28
N VAL A 119 -10.17 -4.59 -6.40
CA VAL A 119 -9.12 -5.60 -6.17
C VAL A 119 -9.67 -6.96 -6.58
N CYS A 120 -9.07 -7.54 -7.61
CA CYS A 120 -9.53 -8.77 -8.24
C CYS A 120 -8.52 -9.90 -8.05
N THR A 121 -8.96 -11.10 -7.68
CA THR A 121 -8.11 -12.30 -7.64
C THR A 121 -8.69 -13.47 -8.41
N GLY A 122 -7.78 -14.30 -8.96
CA GLY A 122 -8.19 -15.52 -9.65
C GLY A 122 -8.66 -16.62 -8.70
N GLY A 123 -8.08 -16.69 -7.50
CA GLY A 123 -8.43 -17.70 -6.50
C GLY A 123 -8.08 -17.24 -5.08
N THR A 124 -8.38 -18.11 -4.12
CA THR A 124 -8.15 -17.84 -2.70
C THR A 124 -6.68 -17.87 -2.29
N ALA A 125 -5.82 -18.52 -3.08
CA ALA A 125 -4.38 -18.57 -2.82
C ALA A 125 -3.70 -17.18 -2.91
N ASP A 126 -4.30 -16.25 -3.65
CA ASP A 126 -3.79 -14.88 -3.82
C ASP A 126 -4.30 -13.91 -2.73
N LEU A 127 -5.13 -14.38 -1.77
CA LEU A 127 -5.79 -13.53 -0.77
C LEU A 127 -4.81 -12.73 0.08
N LYS A 128 -3.65 -13.29 0.42
CA LYS A 128 -2.61 -12.57 1.19
C LYS A 128 -2.21 -11.27 0.49
N ILE A 129 -1.99 -11.33 -0.82
CA ILE A 129 -1.55 -10.19 -1.63
C ILE A 129 -2.73 -9.23 -1.87
N ALA A 130 -3.95 -9.77 -2.02
CA ALA A 130 -5.15 -8.98 -2.21
C ALA A 130 -5.59 -8.20 -0.98
N GLU A 131 -5.55 -8.82 0.19
CA GLU A 131 -5.82 -8.13 1.45
C GLU A 131 -4.72 -7.09 1.75
N GLU A 132 -3.45 -7.34 1.39
CA GLU A 132 -2.39 -6.32 1.51
C GLU A 132 -2.71 -5.10 0.61
N ALA A 133 -3.14 -5.34 -0.62
CA ALA A 133 -3.54 -4.28 -1.55
C ALA A 133 -4.75 -3.50 -1.02
N LYS A 134 -5.78 -4.20 -0.55
CA LYS A 134 -6.98 -3.59 0.06
C LYS A 134 -6.64 -2.72 1.26
N ASP A 135 -5.94 -3.29 2.25
CA ASP A 135 -5.55 -2.58 3.47
C ASP A 135 -4.75 -1.32 3.13
N THR A 136 -3.84 -1.43 2.16
CA THR A 136 -3.00 -0.33 1.69
C THR A 136 -3.83 0.78 1.02
N ALA A 137 -4.73 0.43 0.10
CA ALA A 137 -5.56 1.40 -0.61
C ALA A 137 -6.52 2.14 0.34
N GLU A 138 -7.19 1.40 1.23
CA GLU A 138 -8.05 2.00 2.27
C GLU A 138 -7.26 2.88 3.24
N PHE A 139 -6.05 2.47 3.61
CA PHE A 139 -5.17 3.27 4.47
C PHE A 139 -4.82 4.62 3.82
N PHE A 140 -4.66 4.65 2.50
CA PHE A 140 -4.41 5.89 1.76
C PHE A 140 -5.66 6.72 1.45
N GLY A 141 -6.85 6.19 1.69
CA GLY A 141 -8.12 6.92 1.64
C GLY A 141 -8.98 6.63 0.41
N ALA A 142 -8.83 5.47 -0.22
CA ALA A 142 -9.72 5.02 -1.29
C ALA A 142 -10.80 4.07 -0.75
N TYR A 143 -12.01 4.08 -1.33
CA TYR A 143 -12.90 2.92 -1.19
C TYR A 143 -12.35 1.76 -2.03
N VAL A 144 -12.54 0.54 -1.54
CA VAL A 144 -12.07 -0.67 -2.21
C VAL A 144 -13.21 -1.68 -2.32
N ASN A 145 -13.51 -2.10 -3.55
CA ASN A 145 -14.37 -3.25 -3.83
C ASN A 145 -13.51 -4.47 -4.13
N THR A 146 -13.79 -5.59 -3.49
CA THR A 146 -13.00 -6.81 -3.63
C THR A 146 -13.78 -7.90 -4.36
N PHE A 147 -13.17 -8.49 -5.38
CA PHE A 147 -13.72 -9.56 -6.19
C PHE A 147 -12.78 -10.75 -6.14
N TYR A 148 -13.07 -11.71 -5.26
CA TYR A 148 -12.24 -12.89 -5.06
C TYR A 148 -12.79 -14.10 -5.82
N ASP A 149 -11.88 -14.99 -6.22
CA ASP A 149 -12.19 -16.23 -6.93
C ASP A 149 -12.96 -16.00 -8.25
N ILE A 150 -12.47 -15.06 -9.07
CA ILE A 150 -12.97 -14.76 -10.41
C ILE A 150 -11.98 -15.21 -11.50
N GLY A 151 -11.30 -16.34 -11.27
CA GLY A 151 -10.24 -16.86 -12.13
C GLY A 151 -10.69 -17.32 -13.52
N VAL A 152 -9.71 -17.46 -14.41
CA VAL A 152 -9.91 -17.77 -15.84
C VAL A 152 -10.57 -19.13 -16.06
N SER A 153 -10.31 -20.13 -15.19
CA SER A 153 -10.95 -21.46 -15.26
C SER A 153 -12.46 -21.43 -15.05
N GLY A 154 -13.00 -20.35 -14.49
CA GLY A 154 -14.41 -20.13 -14.25
C GLY A 154 -14.87 -18.77 -14.75
N LEU A 155 -14.59 -18.46 -16.02
CA LEU A 155 -14.80 -17.13 -16.60
C LEU A 155 -16.20 -16.54 -16.37
N HIS A 156 -17.24 -17.37 -16.26
CA HIS A 156 -18.60 -16.94 -15.92
C HIS A 156 -18.67 -16.17 -14.59
N ARG A 157 -17.82 -16.50 -13.60
CA ARG A 157 -17.72 -15.78 -12.31
C ARG A 157 -17.23 -14.35 -12.53
N LEU A 158 -16.20 -14.17 -13.35
CA LEU A 158 -15.72 -12.84 -13.74
C LEU A 158 -16.79 -12.07 -14.51
N VAL A 159 -17.39 -12.69 -15.54
CA VAL A 159 -18.39 -12.03 -16.41
C VAL A 159 -19.56 -11.49 -15.59
N SER A 160 -20.01 -12.23 -14.57
CA SER A 160 -21.09 -11.76 -13.69
C SER A 160 -20.76 -10.54 -12.82
N LYS A 161 -19.50 -10.12 -12.78
CA LYS A 161 -18.99 -9.02 -11.95
C LYS A 161 -18.38 -7.88 -12.76
N ILE A 162 -18.37 -7.98 -14.08
CA ILE A 162 -17.60 -7.07 -14.92
C ILE A 162 -18.10 -5.62 -14.83
N ASP A 163 -19.42 -5.40 -14.76
CA ASP A 163 -20.00 -4.06 -14.65
C ASP A 163 -19.62 -3.40 -13.32
N GLU A 164 -19.63 -4.17 -12.21
CA GLU A 164 -19.21 -3.70 -10.89
C GLU A 164 -17.71 -3.36 -10.89
N ILE A 165 -16.88 -4.19 -11.51
CA ILE A 165 -15.44 -3.94 -11.67
C ILE A 165 -15.21 -2.66 -12.48
N ASN A 166 -15.91 -2.50 -13.60
CA ASN A 166 -15.78 -1.37 -14.52
C ASN A 166 -16.28 -0.03 -13.93
N SER A 167 -17.06 -0.07 -12.85
CA SER A 167 -17.44 1.14 -12.10
C SER A 167 -16.30 1.75 -11.28
N SER A 168 -15.14 1.09 -11.19
CA SER A 168 -13.99 1.56 -10.41
C SER A 168 -13.12 2.53 -11.21
N ASN A 169 -12.40 3.40 -10.51
CA ASN A 169 -11.44 4.33 -11.11
C ASN A 169 -10.15 3.61 -11.57
N VAL A 170 -9.73 2.60 -10.82
CA VAL A 170 -8.53 1.80 -11.07
C VAL A 170 -8.80 0.35 -10.66
N ILE A 171 -8.24 -0.60 -11.39
CA ILE A 171 -8.40 -2.03 -11.11
C ILE A 171 -7.04 -2.62 -10.79
N ILE A 172 -6.92 -3.29 -9.64
CA ILE A 172 -5.76 -4.10 -9.26
C ILE A 172 -6.13 -5.55 -9.52
N VAL A 173 -5.35 -6.25 -10.34
CA VAL A 173 -5.58 -7.67 -10.66
C VAL A 173 -4.40 -8.49 -10.20
N ILE A 174 -4.67 -9.45 -9.32
CA ILE A 174 -3.66 -10.25 -8.63
C ILE A 174 -3.85 -11.70 -9.05
N ALA A 175 -2.82 -12.30 -9.63
CA ALA A 175 -2.91 -13.68 -10.10
C ALA A 175 -1.55 -14.38 -10.11
N GLY A 176 -1.55 -15.63 -9.63
CA GLY A 176 -0.46 -16.58 -9.82
C GLY A 176 -0.68 -17.50 -11.03
N MET A 177 -0.08 -18.69 -10.98
CA MET A 177 -0.16 -19.71 -12.05
C MET A 177 0.32 -19.17 -13.41
N GLU A 178 -0.53 -19.20 -14.44
CA GLU A 178 -0.30 -18.62 -15.75
C GLU A 178 -0.44 -17.08 -15.80
N GLY A 179 -0.96 -16.43 -14.74
CA GLY A 179 -1.04 -14.97 -14.69
C GLY A 179 -1.94 -14.33 -15.75
N ALA A 180 -2.92 -15.07 -16.30
CA ALA A 180 -3.73 -14.63 -17.44
C ALA A 180 -4.89 -13.66 -17.07
N LEU A 181 -5.31 -13.63 -15.80
CA LEU A 181 -6.48 -12.84 -15.38
C LEU A 181 -6.39 -11.33 -15.71
N PRO A 182 -5.25 -10.63 -15.53
CA PRO A 182 -5.15 -9.21 -15.89
C PRO A 182 -5.43 -8.95 -17.36
N THR A 183 -4.95 -9.82 -18.26
CA THR A 183 -5.21 -9.73 -19.71
C THR A 183 -6.70 -9.86 -20.02
N VAL A 184 -7.37 -10.80 -19.37
CA VAL A 184 -8.81 -11.01 -19.56
C VAL A 184 -9.60 -9.80 -19.07
N ILE A 185 -9.29 -9.28 -17.88
CA ILE A 185 -9.99 -8.11 -17.32
C ILE A 185 -9.74 -6.87 -18.17
N ALA A 186 -8.49 -6.59 -18.55
CA ALA A 186 -8.15 -5.42 -19.37
C ALA A 186 -8.88 -5.40 -20.72
N GLY A 187 -9.10 -6.57 -21.33
CA GLY A 187 -9.88 -6.68 -22.57
C GLY A 187 -11.39 -6.44 -22.40
N GLN A 188 -11.89 -6.21 -21.19
CA GLN A 188 -13.31 -6.09 -20.87
C GLN A 188 -13.66 -4.76 -20.17
N VAL A 189 -12.67 -3.92 -19.88
CA VAL A 189 -12.83 -2.67 -19.12
C VAL A 189 -12.14 -1.52 -19.83
N ASP A 190 -12.59 -0.29 -19.58
CA ASP A 190 -11.97 0.93 -20.10
C ASP A 190 -11.11 1.65 -19.03
N LYS A 191 -10.74 0.93 -17.96
CA LYS A 191 -10.04 1.44 -16.78
C LYS A 191 -8.58 0.98 -16.74
N PRO A 192 -7.67 1.76 -16.13
CA PRO A 192 -6.29 1.32 -15.93
C PRO A 192 -6.22 0.07 -15.05
N VAL A 193 -5.44 -0.92 -15.49
CA VAL A 193 -5.23 -2.20 -14.79
C VAL A 193 -3.81 -2.27 -14.25
N ILE A 194 -3.67 -2.47 -12.95
CA ILE A 194 -2.39 -2.75 -12.29
C ILE A 194 -2.31 -4.24 -11.98
N ALA A 195 -1.46 -4.94 -12.71
CA ALA A 195 -1.26 -6.37 -12.59
C ALA A 195 -0.19 -6.72 -11.53
N VAL A 196 -0.54 -7.61 -10.61
CA VAL A 196 0.33 -8.13 -9.56
C VAL A 196 0.53 -9.63 -9.77
N PRO A 197 1.69 -10.04 -10.30
CA PRO A 197 2.02 -11.45 -10.35
C PRO A 197 2.24 -11.96 -8.93
N THR A 198 1.75 -13.15 -8.61
CA THR A 198 2.04 -13.78 -7.31
C THR A 198 2.96 -14.98 -7.46
N SER A 199 3.65 -15.31 -6.37
CA SER A 199 4.50 -16.51 -6.31
C SER A 199 3.71 -17.82 -6.19
N VAL A 200 2.38 -17.75 -6.18
CA VAL A 200 1.48 -18.90 -6.13
C VAL A 200 1.58 -19.73 -7.41
N GLY A 201 1.66 -21.04 -7.24
CA GLY A 201 1.67 -22.03 -8.30
C GLY A 201 2.65 -23.15 -8.02
N TYR A 202 2.92 -23.97 -9.03
CA TYR A 202 3.77 -25.16 -8.90
C TYR A 202 4.79 -25.21 -10.04
N GLY A 203 5.93 -25.86 -9.76
CA GLY A 203 6.96 -26.24 -10.74
C GLY A 203 7.35 -25.10 -11.70
N ALA A 204 6.77 -25.14 -12.91
CA ALA A 204 7.01 -24.19 -13.99
C ALA A 204 6.58 -22.74 -13.70
N GLY A 205 5.87 -22.48 -12.60
CA GLY A 205 5.60 -21.11 -12.14
C GLY A 205 6.86 -20.35 -11.71
N LEU A 206 7.93 -21.06 -11.32
CA LEU A 206 9.24 -20.52 -10.91
C LEU A 206 9.12 -19.34 -9.92
N GLY A 207 8.30 -19.51 -8.88
CA GLY A 207 8.08 -18.48 -7.86
C GLY A 207 7.41 -17.21 -8.39
N GLY A 208 6.58 -17.32 -9.44
CA GLY A 208 5.82 -16.21 -10.02
C GLY A 208 6.43 -15.61 -11.28
N ILE A 209 7.60 -16.09 -11.72
CA ILE A 209 8.26 -15.60 -12.95
C ILE A 209 7.38 -15.87 -14.18
N SER A 210 6.69 -17.02 -14.24
CA SER A 210 5.78 -17.33 -15.36
C SER A 210 4.62 -16.31 -15.43
N ALA A 211 3.99 -16.03 -14.29
CA ALA A 211 2.92 -15.04 -14.19
C ALA A 211 3.43 -13.64 -14.55
N LEU A 212 4.59 -13.23 -14.02
CA LEU A 212 5.22 -11.95 -14.35
C LEU A 212 5.48 -11.80 -15.85
N LEU A 213 6.10 -12.78 -16.48
CA LEU A 213 6.39 -12.74 -17.92
C LEU A 213 5.09 -12.71 -18.74
N THR A 214 4.06 -13.43 -18.32
CA THR A 214 2.76 -13.40 -19.00
C THR A 214 2.11 -12.02 -18.91
N MET A 215 2.10 -11.41 -17.73
CA MET A 215 1.52 -10.08 -17.53
C MET A 215 2.27 -8.99 -18.28
N VAL A 216 3.61 -9.05 -18.33
CA VAL A 216 4.45 -8.07 -19.05
C VAL A 216 4.30 -8.22 -20.57
N ASN A 217 4.15 -9.44 -21.08
CA ASN A 217 3.96 -9.71 -22.51
C ASN A 217 2.50 -9.64 -22.95
N SER A 218 1.58 -9.18 -22.09
CA SER A 218 0.18 -9.03 -22.46
C SER A 218 0.02 -8.04 -23.60
N CYS A 219 -0.84 -8.38 -24.56
CA CYS A 219 -1.21 -7.49 -25.66
C CYS A 219 -2.37 -6.55 -25.31
N ALA A 220 -3.05 -6.76 -24.18
CA ALA A 220 -4.15 -5.90 -23.77
C ALA A 220 -3.62 -4.55 -23.29
N GLU A 221 -4.19 -3.47 -23.83
CA GLU A 221 -3.81 -2.11 -23.48
C GLU A 221 -4.20 -1.76 -22.04
N GLY A 222 -3.50 -0.79 -21.46
CA GLY A 222 -3.84 -0.26 -20.14
C GLY A 222 -3.34 -1.09 -18.94
N ILE A 223 -2.55 -2.14 -19.18
CA ILE A 223 -1.90 -2.94 -18.13
C ILE A 223 -0.56 -2.32 -17.72
N SER A 224 -0.36 -2.15 -16.41
CA SER A 224 0.93 -1.87 -15.78
C SER A 224 1.27 -2.98 -14.78
N VAL A 225 2.50 -3.50 -14.81
CA VAL A 225 2.88 -4.66 -13.99
C VAL A 225 3.79 -4.21 -12.84
N VAL A 226 3.51 -4.69 -11.63
CA VAL A 226 4.40 -4.51 -10.46
C VAL A 226 5.20 -5.78 -10.18
N ASN A 227 6.13 -5.69 -9.22
CA ASN A 227 6.92 -6.85 -8.81
C ASN A 227 6.06 -7.98 -8.22
N ILE A 228 6.61 -9.19 -8.20
CA ILE A 228 5.97 -10.38 -7.65
C ILE A 228 5.58 -10.15 -6.18
N ASP A 229 4.37 -10.54 -5.83
CA ASP A 229 3.76 -10.40 -4.50
C ASP A 229 3.67 -8.95 -3.99
N ASN A 230 3.76 -7.95 -4.88
CA ASN A 230 3.79 -6.54 -4.48
C ASN A 230 2.39 -5.90 -4.44
N GLY A 231 1.51 -6.44 -3.59
CA GLY A 231 0.15 -5.91 -3.37
C GLY A 231 0.19 -4.46 -2.86
N PHE A 232 1.11 -4.17 -1.94
CA PHE A 232 1.40 -2.81 -1.48
C PHE A 232 1.70 -1.83 -2.64
N GLY A 233 2.65 -2.18 -3.51
CA GLY A 233 3.10 -1.29 -4.59
C GLY A 233 2.01 -1.02 -5.62
N ALA A 234 1.16 -2.01 -5.89
CA ALA A 234 -0.01 -1.84 -6.75
C ALA A 234 -1.05 -0.90 -6.11
N ALA A 235 -1.39 -1.14 -4.85
CA ALA A 235 -2.35 -0.31 -4.12
C ALA A 235 -1.87 1.13 -3.91
N TYR A 236 -0.56 1.33 -3.69
CA TYR A 236 0.02 2.67 -3.62
C TYR A 236 -0.19 3.42 -4.93
N GLN A 237 0.13 2.80 -6.07
CA GLN A 237 -0.06 3.40 -7.40
C GLN A 237 -1.55 3.65 -7.70
N ALA A 238 -2.42 2.67 -7.42
CA ALA A 238 -3.86 2.83 -7.60
C ALA A 238 -4.42 3.98 -6.76
N ALA A 239 -3.99 4.10 -5.50
CA ALA A 239 -4.39 5.21 -4.63
C ALA A 239 -3.89 6.57 -5.16
N GLN A 240 -2.71 6.63 -5.79
CA GLN A 240 -2.22 7.85 -6.43
C GLN A 240 -3.11 8.26 -7.61
N ILE A 241 -3.45 7.31 -8.49
CA ILE A 241 -4.31 7.54 -9.65
C ILE A 241 -5.72 7.93 -9.19
N ASN A 242 -6.32 7.16 -8.29
CA ASN A 242 -7.65 7.43 -7.72
C ASN A 242 -7.71 8.84 -7.13
N ARG A 243 -6.69 9.25 -6.37
CA ARG A 243 -6.62 10.59 -5.81
C ARG A 243 -6.54 11.70 -6.87
N LEU A 244 -5.89 11.47 -8.02
CA LEU A 244 -5.84 12.48 -9.09
C LEU A 244 -7.23 12.66 -9.71
N ILE A 245 -7.95 11.55 -9.93
CA ILE A 245 -9.32 11.56 -10.46
C ILE A 245 -10.26 12.29 -9.50
N GLU A 246 -10.23 11.94 -8.20
CA GLU A 246 -11.12 12.52 -7.18
C GLU A 246 -10.75 13.95 -6.76
N LYS A 247 -9.60 14.47 -7.20
CA LYS A 247 -9.21 15.86 -6.97
C LYS A 247 -9.73 16.82 -8.02
N ASP A 248 -10.02 16.31 -9.22
CA ASP A 248 -10.53 17.06 -10.35
C ASP A 248 -12.08 17.07 -10.39
N LEU A 249 -12.72 16.60 -9.30
CA LEU A 249 -14.16 16.71 -8.98
C LEU A 249 -14.37 17.63 -7.77
#